data_AF-A0A2S3QZM8-F1
#
_entry.id   AF-A0A2S3QZM8-F1
#
_cell.length_a   1.000
_cell.length_b   1.000
_cell.length_c   1.000
_cell.angle_alpha   90.00
_cell.angle_beta   90.00
_cell.angle_gamma   90.00
#
_symmetry.space_group_name_H-M   'P 1'
#
loop_
_entity.id
_entity.type
_entity.pdbx_description
1 polymer ?
#
loop_
_entity_poly.entity_id
_entity_poly.type
_entity_poly.pdbx_seq_one_letter_code
_entity_poly.pdbx_strand_id
1 'polypeptide(L)'
;MKIFETEMDASERLGPFYIPVWENSDNSVANAIRIFREKWHSYSEESKSHSIINLIKQVIDPVVSEYLSSLPNQYLSYCPISREKCNYSALIKLRGFRYTADQIHFYLRDFVDKSSHTEQDILFISTQDMLKSLFMICEGKKPNRSKLAPDISLKSDKKTRLCALCGSPTEFSQFMHTWTKHGYIERENNDRDNDEKDGKKKRPDLSTNYCLNHRPKLHGRWNSLYKQAKRSAEQFEKEVLRLRRQIAHPDRHNAKSGDRLIDEYFYHFMLNSSLAPTNVPELRNLARKMVDSRITDNKKRMLVLRKQNKSNEDIGILLGEITGKLLSNQAVSKALGTIRDEFKL
;
A
#
# COMPACT_ATOMS: atom_id res chain seq x y z
N MET A 1 -31.86 -7.92 19.84
CA MET A 1 -31.82 -7.71 18.38
C MET A 1 -30.35 -7.55 17.99
N LYS A 2 -29.68 -8.59 17.47
CA LYS A 2 -28.29 -8.44 16.99
C LYS A 2 -28.38 -7.67 15.68
N ILE A 3 -27.89 -6.43 15.67
CA ILE A 3 -27.77 -5.63 14.45
C ILE A 3 -26.79 -6.40 13.56
N PHE A 4 -27.29 -7.00 12.48
CA PHE A 4 -26.42 -7.52 11.44
C PHE A 4 -25.73 -6.32 10.81
N GLU A 5 -24.40 -6.32 10.83
CA GLU A 5 -23.59 -5.35 10.12
C GLU A 5 -24.02 -5.30 8.66
N THR A 6 -24.15 -4.10 8.09
CA THR A 6 -24.49 -3.97 6.66
C THR A 6 -23.29 -4.37 5.80
N GLU A 7 -23.53 -4.78 4.54
CA GLU A 7 -22.42 -5.13 3.63
C GLU A 7 -21.51 -3.92 3.35
N MET A 8 -22.03 -2.69 3.45
CA MET A 8 -21.24 -1.46 3.35
C MET A 8 -20.29 -1.28 4.54
N ASP A 9 -20.80 -1.43 5.76
CA ASP A 9 -19.99 -1.36 6.99
C ASP A 9 -18.92 -2.46 7.01
N ALA A 10 -19.30 -3.68 6.59
CA ALA A 10 -18.37 -4.81 6.47
C ALA A 10 -17.26 -4.55 5.44
N SER A 11 -17.59 -3.90 4.31
CA SER A 11 -16.61 -3.49 3.29
C SER A 11 -15.61 -2.47 3.83
N GLU A 12 -16.08 -1.46 4.55
CA GLU A 12 -15.20 -0.46 5.17
C GLU A 12 -14.29 -1.08 6.24
N ARG A 13 -14.84 -1.94 7.09
CA ARG A 13 -14.10 -2.60 8.18
C ARG A 13 -13.03 -3.57 7.65
N LEU A 14 -13.36 -4.35 6.63
CA LEU A 14 -12.47 -5.41 6.11
C LEU A 14 -11.53 -4.91 5.01
N GLY A 15 -11.86 -3.80 4.34
CA GLY A 15 -11.06 -3.16 3.32
C GLY A 15 -10.57 -4.15 2.25
N PRO A 16 -9.25 -4.33 2.06
CA PRO A 16 -8.71 -5.23 1.04
C PRO A 16 -9.00 -6.73 1.28
N PHE A 17 -9.56 -7.09 2.45
CA PHE A 17 -9.95 -8.46 2.78
C PHE A 17 -11.46 -8.69 2.65
N TYR A 18 -12.21 -7.70 2.20
CA TYR A 18 -13.64 -7.84 1.95
C TYR A 18 -13.91 -8.82 0.80
N ILE A 19 -14.91 -9.68 1.01
CA ILE A 19 -15.44 -10.59 -0.01
C ILE A 19 -16.93 -10.25 -0.15
N PRO A 20 -17.40 -9.88 -1.36
CA PRO A 20 -18.80 -9.54 -1.56
C PRO A 20 -19.68 -10.77 -1.45
N VAL A 21 -20.88 -10.58 -0.90
CA VAL A 21 -21.97 -11.56 -0.89
C VAL A 21 -23.09 -10.97 -1.74
N TRP A 22 -23.67 -11.78 -2.63
CA TRP A 22 -24.60 -11.29 -3.63
C TRP A 22 -26.04 -11.37 -3.14
N GLU A 23 -26.87 -10.42 -3.58
CA GLU A 23 -28.31 -10.49 -3.41
C GLU A 23 -28.87 -11.70 -4.16
N ASN A 24 -30.03 -12.21 -3.71
CA ASN A 24 -30.72 -13.37 -4.31
C ASN A 24 -29.91 -14.67 -4.34
N SER A 25 -28.82 -14.81 -3.57
CA SER A 25 -28.09 -16.08 -3.42
C SER A 25 -28.66 -16.95 -2.30
N ASP A 26 -28.33 -18.24 -2.30
CA ASP A 26 -28.69 -19.14 -1.21
C ASP A 26 -28.16 -18.61 0.14
N ASN A 27 -29.06 -18.51 1.12
CA ASN A 27 -28.75 -17.90 2.41
C ASN A 27 -27.70 -18.67 3.21
N SER A 28 -27.70 -20.00 3.10
CA SER A 28 -26.74 -20.84 3.82
C SER A 28 -25.35 -20.67 3.23
N VAL A 29 -25.22 -20.73 1.89
CA VAL A 29 -23.95 -20.48 1.20
C VAL A 29 -23.46 -19.06 1.44
N ALA A 30 -24.34 -18.05 1.34
CA ALA A 30 -24.02 -16.66 1.64
C ALA A 30 -23.49 -16.49 3.07
N ASN A 31 -24.12 -17.11 4.07
CA ASN A 31 -23.66 -17.09 5.45
C ASN A 31 -22.31 -17.80 5.64
N ALA A 32 -22.08 -18.91 4.94
CA ALA A 32 -20.78 -19.60 4.94
C ALA A 32 -19.67 -18.69 4.41
N ILE A 33 -19.93 -17.93 3.35
CA ILE A 33 -18.98 -16.93 2.81
C ILE A 33 -18.74 -15.80 3.81
N ARG A 34 -19.75 -15.32 4.54
CA ARG A 34 -19.56 -14.33 5.63
C ARG A 34 -18.63 -14.89 6.72
N ILE A 35 -18.86 -16.13 7.16
CA ILE A 35 -17.99 -16.78 8.15
C ILE A 35 -16.56 -16.96 7.62
N PHE A 36 -16.43 -17.34 6.35
CA PHE A 36 -15.14 -17.44 5.68
C PHE A 36 -14.42 -16.08 5.64
N ARG A 37 -15.13 -15.02 5.25
CA ARG A 37 -14.65 -13.64 5.15
C ARG A 37 -14.10 -13.10 6.47
N GLU A 38 -14.68 -13.47 7.61
CA GLU A 38 -14.14 -13.05 8.91
C GLU A 38 -12.85 -13.79 9.28
N LYS A 39 -12.64 -15.02 8.79
CA LYS A 39 -11.52 -15.88 9.20
C LYS A 39 -10.34 -15.82 8.24
N TRP A 40 -10.57 -15.60 6.95
CA TRP A 40 -9.58 -15.84 5.91
C TRP A 40 -8.39 -14.87 5.93
N HIS A 41 -8.40 -13.81 6.73
CA HIS A 41 -7.31 -12.83 6.83
C HIS A 41 -5.95 -13.48 7.21
N SER A 42 -5.97 -14.54 8.04
CA SER A 42 -4.78 -15.27 8.50
C SER A 42 -4.39 -16.44 7.59
N TYR A 43 -5.22 -16.74 6.59
CA TYR A 43 -5.05 -17.88 5.71
C TYR A 43 -4.37 -17.47 4.40
N SER A 44 -3.63 -18.40 3.80
CA SER A 44 -3.05 -18.20 2.46
C SER A 44 -2.97 -19.50 1.69
N GLU A 45 -2.76 -19.39 0.37
CA GLU A 45 -2.54 -20.56 -0.50
C GLU A 45 -1.22 -21.27 -0.17
N GLU A 46 -0.17 -20.50 0.16
CA GLU A 46 1.18 -21.00 0.44
C GLU A 46 1.39 -21.52 1.88
N SER A 47 0.42 -21.30 2.79
CA SER A 47 0.57 -21.71 4.21
C SER A 47 0.13 -23.15 4.45
N LYS A 48 1.02 -23.96 5.02
CA LYS A 48 0.71 -25.34 5.43
C LYS A 48 -0.20 -25.43 6.66
N SER A 49 -0.05 -24.53 7.64
CA SER A 49 -0.83 -24.56 8.90
C SER A 49 -2.13 -23.77 8.83
N HIS A 50 -2.19 -22.70 8.03
CA HIS A 50 -3.39 -21.89 7.78
C HIS A 50 -3.66 -21.83 6.28
N SER A 51 -3.94 -23.01 5.69
CA SER A 51 -4.24 -23.15 4.27
C SER A 51 -5.65 -22.65 3.95
N ILE A 52 -5.80 -21.77 2.97
CA ILE A 52 -7.12 -21.32 2.48
C ILE A 52 -7.96 -22.54 2.06
N ILE A 53 -7.33 -23.52 1.42
CA ILE A 53 -8.00 -24.74 0.97
C ILE A 53 -8.61 -25.51 2.17
N ASN A 54 -7.91 -25.56 3.31
CA ASN A 54 -8.47 -26.18 4.52
C ASN A 54 -9.64 -25.37 5.08
N LEU A 55 -9.60 -24.04 5.01
CA LEU A 55 -10.71 -23.19 5.42
C LEU A 55 -11.94 -23.39 4.53
N ILE A 56 -11.75 -23.50 3.20
CA ILE A 56 -12.81 -23.84 2.24
C ILE A 56 -13.41 -25.21 2.58
N LYS A 57 -12.56 -26.22 2.80
CA LYS A 57 -13.00 -27.57 3.18
C LYS A 57 -13.85 -27.57 4.46
N GLN A 58 -13.54 -26.70 5.42
CA GLN A 58 -14.23 -26.65 6.71
C GLN A 58 -15.52 -25.81 6.68
N VAL A 59 -15.53 -24.71 5.93
CA VAL A 59 -16.60 -23.70 6.01
C VAL A 59 -17.52 -23.74 4.79
N ILE A 60 -16.97 -23.96 3.59
CA ILE A 60 -17.71 -23.82 2.33
C ILE A 60 -18.21 -25.18 1.84
N ASP A 61 -17.33 -26.17 1.74
CA ASP A 61 -17.66 -27.49 1.16
C ASP A 61 -18.89 -28.16 1.80
N PRO A 62 -19.07 -28.20 3.14
CA PRO A 62 -20.23 -28.87 3.74
C PRO A 62 -21.55 -28.20 3.35
N VAL A 63 -21.57 -26.86 3.37
CA VAL A 63 -22.77 -26.07 3.10
C VAL A 63 -23.14 -26.12 1.63
N VAL A 64 -22.15 -26.07 0.73
CA VAL A 64 -22.39 -26.26 -0.70
C VAL A 64 -22.90 -27.66 -0.99
N SER A 65 -22.37 -28.69 -0.33
CA SER A 65 -22.85 -30.07 -0.53
C SER A 65 -24.31 -30.23 -0.10
N GLU A 66 -24.71 -29.61 1.02
CA GLU A 66 -26.09 -29.60 1.49
C GLU A 66 -27.00 -28.82 0.54
N TYR A 67 -26.57 -27.64 0.10
CA TYR A 67 -27.29 -26.83 -0.90
C TYR A 67 -27.50 -27.60 -2.21
N LEU A 68 -26.46 -28.25 -2.76
CA LEU A 68 -26.62 -29.04 -3.98
C LEU A 68 -27.56 -30.24 -3.77
N SER A 69 -27.57 -30.84 -2.59
CA SER A 69 -28.46 -31.96 -2.27
C SER A 69 -29.93 -31.55 -2.18
N SER A 70 -30.23 -30.26 -1.95
CA SER A 70 -31.60 -29.75 -1.90
C SER A 70 -32.13 -29.32 -3.28
N LEU A 71 -31.26 -29.20 -4.28
CA LEU A 71 -31.65 -28.80 -5.63
C LEU A 71 -32.25 -29.96 -6.44
N PRO A 72 -33.18 -29.67 -7.38
CA PRO A 72 -33.61 -30.64 -8.37
C PRO A 72 -32.45 -31.12 -9.25
N ASN A 73 -32.49 -32.40 -9.64
CA ASN A 73 -31.40 -33.06 -10.38
C ASN A 73 -30.97 -32.33 -11.66
N GLN A 74 -31.87 -31.59 -12.31
CA GLN A 74 -31.56 -30.85 -13.54
C GLN A 74 -30.44 -29.81 -13.34
N TYR A 75 -30.38 -29.16 -12.17
CA TYR A 75 -29.38 -28.14 -11.85
C TYR A 75 -27.98 -28.74 -11.64
N LEU A 76 -27.91 -29.99 -11.16
CA LEU A 76 -26.64 -30.65 -10.84
C LEU A 76 -25.75 -30.84 -12.07
N SER A 77 -26.35 -30.97 -13.26
CA SER A 77 -25.60 -31.11 -14.51
C SER A 77 -24.81 -29.86 -14.91
N TYR A 78 -25.12 -28.72 -14.30
CA TYR A 78 -24.50 -27.41 -14.49
C TYR A 78 -23.60 -27.00 -13.31
N CYS A 79 -23.19 -27.95 -12.47
CA CYS A 79 -22.23 -27.72 -11.40
C CYS A 79 -21.00 -28.61 -11.61
N PRO A 80 -19.78 -28.03 -11.68
CA PRO A 80 -18.56 -28.81 -11.96
C PRO A 80 -18.32 -29.91 -10.93
N ILE A 81 -18.56 -29.61 -9.66
CA ILE A 81 -18.26 -30.53 -8.55
C ILE A 81 -19.24 -31.72 -8.49
N SER A 82 -20.48 -31.54 -8.95
CA SER A 82 -21.46 -32.63 -9.06
C SER A 82 -21.05 -33.63 -10.15
N ARG A 83 -20.56 -33.17 -11.30
CA ARG A 83 -20.09 -34.04 -12.40
C ARG A 83 -18.81 -34.78 -12.04
N GLU A 84 -17.85 -34.07 -11.46
CA GLU A 84 -16.57 -34.64 -11.02
C GLU A 84 -16.71 -35.50 -9.74
N LYS A 85 -17.91 -35.55 -9.14
CA LYS A 85 -18.22 -36.24 -7.87
C LYS A 85 -17.20 -35.88 -6.78
N CYS A 86 -16.88 -34.60 -6.67
CA CYS A 86 -15.92 -34.09 -5.72
C CYS A 86 -16.45 -32.83 -5.02
N ASN A 87 -15.64 -32.22 -4.16
CA ASN A 87 -15.94 -30.91 -3.56
C ASN A 87 -15.03 -29.82 -4.13
N TYR A 88 -15.34 -28.54 -3.90
CA TYR A 88 -14.52 -27.44 -4.39
C TYR A 88 -13.09 -27.47 -3.82
N SER A 89 -12.91 -27.78 -2.53
CA SER A 89 -11.54 -27.90 -1.98
C SER A 89 -10.71 -29.00 -2.66
N ALA A 90 -11.34 -30.08 -3.14
CA ALA A 90 -10.67 -31.14 -3.87
C ALA A 90 -10.30 -30.68 -5.30
N LEU A 91 -11.23 -30.00 -5.99
CA LEU A 91 -11.00 -29.45 -7.33
C LEU A 91 -9.87 -28.41 -7.34
N ILE A 92 -9.85 -27.53 -6.33
CA ILE A 92 -8.79 -26.54 -6.14
C ILE A 92 -7.44 -27.22 -5.89
N LYS A 93 -7.39 -28.29 -5.06
CA LYS A 93 -6.13 -29.03 -4.86
C LYS A 93 -5.61 -29.67 -6.15
N LEU A 94 -6.50 -30.08 -7.04
CA LEU A 94 -6.13 -30.79 -8.27
C LEU A 94 -5.62 -29.82 -9.35
N ARG A 95 -6.28 -28.68 -9.53
CA ARG A 95 -6.05 -27.78 -10.68
C ARG A 95 -5.94 -26.28 -10.35
N GLY A 96 -6.10 -25.90 -9.08
CA GLY A 96 -5.98 -24.52 -8.61
C GLY A 96 -7.29 -23.72 -8.61
N PHE A 97 -7.22 -22.54 -7.99
CA PHE A 97 -8.35 -21.61 -7.84
C PHE A 97 -8.88 -21.12 -9.18
N ARG A 98 -7.98 -20.70 -10.06
CA ARG A 98 -8.35 -20.16 -11.38
C ARG A 98 -9.15 -21.15 -12.20
N TYR A 99 -8.63 -22.36 -12.33
CA TYR A 99 -9.32 -23.44 -13.03
C TYR A 99 -10.71 -23.70 -12.44
N THR A 100 -10.83 -23.69 -11.11
CA THR A 100 -12.12 -23.92 -10.43
C THR A 100 -13.14 -22.83 -10.78
N ALA A 101 -12.73 -21.56 -10.75
CA ALA A 101 -13.58 -20.44 -11.15
C ALA A 101 -13.97 -20.51 -12.64
N ASP A 102 -13.03 -20.88 -13.52
CA ASP A 102 -13.28 -21.04 -14.95
C ASP A 102 -14.25 -22.20 -15.23
N GLN A 103 -14.17 -23.30 -14.47
CA GLN A 103 -15.14 -24.40 -14.56
C GLN A 103 -16.54 -23.97 -14.15
N ILE A 104 -16.69 -23.26 -13.03
CA ILE A 104 -18.01 -22.73 -12.62
C ILE A 104 -18.58 -21.85 -13.72
N HIS A 105 -17.77 -20.93 -14.27
CA HIS A 105 -18.23 -20.06 -15.34
C HIS A 105 -18.66 -20.83 -16.59
N PHE A 106 -17.90 -21.85 -17.00
CA PHE A 106 -18.20 -22.67 -18.16
C PHE A 106 -19.55 -23.38 -18.03
N TYR A 107 -19.80 -24.07 -16.91
CA TYR A 107 -21.07 -24.76 -16.69
C TYR A 107 -22.23 -23.80 -16.49
N LEU A 108 -22.00 -22.68 -15.80
CA LEU A 108 -23.04 -21.70 -15.54
C LEU A 108 -23.50 -21.00 -16.82
N ARG A 109 -22.59 -20.72 -17.76
CA ARG A 109 -22.93 -20.12 -19.05
C ARG A 109 -23.95 -20.97 -19.82
N ASP A 110 -23.73 -22.28 -19.91
CA ASP A 110 -24.64 -23.21 -20.58
C ASP A 110 -26.02 -23.27 -19.88
N PHE A 111 -26.07 -23.07 -18.55
CA PHE A 111 -27.32 -22.98 -17.81
C PHE A 111 -28.09 -21.69 -18.11
N VAL A 112 -27.39 -20.53 -18.06
CA VAL A 112 -28.00 -19.22 -18.30
C VAL A 112 -28.66 -19.16 -19.68
N ASP A 113 -28.00 -19.70 -20.70
CA ASP A 113 -28.53 -19.73 -22.08
C ASP A 113 -29.83 -20.56 -22.21
N LYS A 114 -30.08 -21.50 -21.29
CA LYS A 114 -31.25 -22.39 -21.26
C LYS A 114 -32.26 -22.04 -20.15
N SER A 115 -31.95 -21.04 -19.34
CA SER A 115 -32.71 -20.67 -18.15
C SER A 115 -33.99 -19.92 -18.52
N SER A 116 -35.07 -20.27 -17.83
CA SER A 116 -36.32 -19.50 -17.89
C SER A 116 -36.31 -18.29 -16.95
N HIS A 117 -35.22 -18.09 -16.20
CA HIS A 117 -35.03 -17.00 -15.24
C HIS A 117 -36.12 -16.97 -14.16
N THR A 118 -36.56 -18.15 -13.72
CA THR A 118 -37.41 -18.28 -12.53
C THR A 118 -36.66 -17.82 -11.27
N GLU A 119 -37.37 -17.60 -10.17
CA GLU A 119 -36.73 -17.26 -8.89
C GLU A 119 -35.67 -18.30 -8.47
N GLN A 120 -35.94 -19.59 -8.73
CA GLN A 120 -35.00 -20.66 -8.44
C GLN A 120 -33.77 -20.63 -9.38
N ASP A 121 -33.97 -20.31 -10.66
CA ASP A 121 -32.87 -20.15 -11.61
C ASP A 121 -31.97 -18.97 -11.24
N ILE A 122 -32.57 -17.82 -10.90
CA ILE A 122 -31.86 -16.62 -10.44
C ILE A 122 -31.08 -16.93 -9.16
N LEU A 123 -31.67 -17.69 -8.24
CA LEU A 123 -31.01 -18.09 -7.01
C LEU A 123 -29.81 -19.01 -7.27
N PHE A 124 -29.96 -19.98 -8.17
CA PHE A 124 -28.86 -20.85 -8.58
C PHE A 124 -27.74 -20.06 -9.25
N ILE A 125 -28.07 -19.17 -10.19
CA ILE A 125 -27.10 -18.35 -10.93
C ILE A 125 -26.31 -17.47 -9.96
N SER A 126 -27.00 -16.72 -9.11
CA SER A 126 -26.37 -15.81 -8.15
C SER A 126 -25.46 -16.56 -7.19
N THR A 127 -25.88 -17.75 -6.72
CA THR A 127 -25.09 -18.59 -5.82
C THR A 127 -23.80 -19.10 -6.48
N GLN A 128 -23.87 -19.59 -7.73
CA GLN A 128 -22.69 -20.08 -8.44
C GLN A 128 -21.70 -18.97 -8.78
N ASP A 129 -22.17 -17.82 -9.29
CA ASP A 129 -21.28 -16.71 -9.61
C ASP A 129 -20.65 -16.07 -8.35
N MET A 130 -21.36 -16.08 -7.21
CA MET A 130 -20.80 -15.69 -5.92
C MET A 130 -19.64 -16.63 -5.50
N LEU A 131 -19.79 -17.94 -5.69
CA LEU A 131 -18.72 -18.92 -5.44
C LEU A 131 -17.54 -18.75 -6.40
N LYS A 132 -17.80 -18.51 -7.69
CA LYS A 132 -16.77 -18.15 -8.67
C LYS A 132 -15.99 -16.92 -8.22
N SER A 133 -16.69 -15.86 -7.80
CA SER A 133 -16.07 -14.61 -7.32
C SER A 133 -15.21 -14.85 -6.08
N LEU A 134 -15.69 -15.66 -5.12
CA LEU A 134 -14.91 -16.08 -3.95
C LEU A 134 -13.59 -16.74 -4.36
N PHE A 135 -13.62 -17.69 -5.30
CA PHE A 135 -12.41 -18.41 -5.72
C PHE A 135 -11.44 -17.52 -6.51
N MET A 136 -11.96 -16.61 -7.33
CA MET A 136 -11.17 -15.57 -7.98
C MET A 136 -10.45 -14.65 -6.98
N ILE A 137 -11.12 -14.28 -5.88
CA ILE A 137 -10.52 -13.45 -4.81
C ILE A 137 -9.49 -14.25 -3.99
N CYS A 138 -9.67 -15.55 -3.86
CA CYS A 138 -8.72 -16.42 -3.16
C CYS A 138 -7.44 -16.69 -3.96
N GLU A 139 -7.50 -16.60 -5.28
CA GLU A 139 -6.36 -16.81 -6.18
C GLU A 139 -5.21 -15.86 -5.85
N GLY A 140 -4.00 -16.40 -5.63
CA GLY A 140 -2.81 -15.60 -5.40
C GLY A 140 -2.75 -14.91 -4.04
N LYS A 141 -3.64 -15.27 -3.10
CA LYS A 141 -3.58 -14.75 -1.73
C LYS A 141 -2.33 -15.22 -1.00
N LYS A 142 -1.42 -14.27 -0.78
CA LYS A 142 -0.16 -14.47 -0.07
C LYS A 142 -0.34 -14.42 1.45
N PRO A 143 0.47 -15.17 2.23
CA PRO A 143 0.46 -15.05 3.67
C PRO A 143 0.86 -13.65 4.09
N ASN A 144 0.14 -13.07 5.05
CA ASN A 144 0.50 -11.80 5.70
C ASN A 144 1.91 -11.89 6.32
N ARG A 145 2.41 -13.11 6.61
CA ARG A 145 3.80 -13.38 6.98
C ARG A 145 4.47 -14.37 6.02
N SER A 146 5.42 -13.91 5.21
CA SER A 146 6.27 -14.81 4.42
C SER A 146 7.42 -15.34 5.31
N LYS A 147 7.70 -16.65 5.27
CA LYS A 147 8.93 -17.21 5.86
C LYS A 147 10.09 -16.93 4.92
N LEU A 148 11.13 -16.26 5.40
CA LEU A 148 12.40 -16.08 4.65
C LEU A 148 13.44 -17.16 4.99
N ALA A 149 13.37 -17.69 6.21
CA ALA A 149 14.21 -18.73 6.78
C ALA A 149 13.39 -19.44 7.88
N PRO A 150 13.81 -20.63 8.38
CA PRO A 150 13.09 -21.38 9.42
C PRO A 150 12.69 -20.53 10.63
N ASP A 151 13.48 -19.50 10.95
CA ASP A 151 13.36 -18.71 12.17
C ASP A 151 12.92 -17.24 11.94
N ILE A 152 12.55 -16.88 10.70
CA ILE A 152 12.24 -15.50 10.31
C ILE A 152 10.89 -15.44 9.60
N SER A 153 9.84 -15.15 10.37
CA SER A 153 8.51 -14.76 9.87
C SER A 153 8.37 -13.24 9.84
N LEU A 154 7.97 -12.65 8.72
CA LEU A 154 7.92 -11.19 8.55
C LEU A 154 6.64 -10.72 7.90
N LYS A 155 6.07 -9.63 8.42
CA LYS A 155 4.94 -8.95 7.78
C LYS A 155 5.36 -8.32 6.45
N SER A 156 4.49 -8.39 5.43
CA SER A 156 4.75 -7.87 4.08
C SER A 156 4.99 -6.36 4.05
N ASP A 157 4.26 -5.60 4.86
CA ASP A 157 4.35 -4.14 5.01
C ASP A 157 5.74 -3.63 5.42
N LYS A 158 6.48 -4.41 6.21
CA LYS A 158 7.84 -4.05 6.66
C LYS A 158 8.88 -4.14 5.55
N LYS A 159 8.61 -4.86 4.46
CA LYS A 159 9.61 -5.11 3.39
C LYS A 159 9.87 -3.89 2.52
N THR A 160 8.89 -3.00 2.36
CA THR A 160 8.94 -1.84 1.43
C THR A 160 8.86 -0.50 2.15
N ARG A 161 9.03 -0.49 3.47
CA ARG A 161 8.85 0.70 4.29
C ARG A 161 9.93 1.74 4.02
N LEU A 162 9.50 2.99 3.86
CA LEU A 162 10.38 4.15 3.74
C LEU A 162 10.76 4.74 5.10
N CYS A 163 11.89 5.44 5.12
CA CYS A 163 12.36 6.17 6.28
C CYS A 163 11.34 7.23 6.71
N ALA A 164 11.11 7.33 8.02
CA ALA A 164 10.22 8.36 8.57
C ALA A 164 10.72 9.79 8.32
N LEU A 165 12.01 9.99 8.04
CA LEU A 165 12.64 11.30 7.91
C LEU A 165 13.05 11.65 6.47
N CYS A 166 12.90 10.74 5.50
CA CYS A 166 13.15 10.98 4.08
C CYS A 166 12.35 10.00 3.20
N GLY A 167 12.73 9.84 1.94
CA GLY A 167 12.14 8.88 1.01
C GLY A 167 12.96 7.60 0.79
N SER A 168 14.14 7.48 1.39
CA SER A 168 14.97 6.28 1.27
C SER A 168 14.34 5.07 1.99
N PRO A 169 14.58 3.84 1.54
CA PRO A 169 14.16 2.64 2.27
C PRO A 169 14.77 2.61 3.68
N THR A 170 14.06 2.02 4.64
CA THR A 170 14.63 1.77 5.98
C THR A 170 15.80 0.81 5.89
N GLU A 171 16.68 0.78 6.90
CA GLU A 171 17.78 -0.21 6.97
C GLU A 171 17.25 -1.63 6.77
N PHE A 172 16.11 -1.92 7.40
CA PHE A 172 15.43 -3.19 7.25
C PHE A 172 14.91 -3.42 5.82
N SER A 173 14.28 -2.44 5.19
CA SER A 173 13.77 -2.58 3.82
C SER A 173 14.89 -2.68 2.77
N GLN A 174 15.99 -1.96 2.96
CA GLN A 174 17.18 -2.05 2.11
C GLN A 174 17.84 -3.43 2.22
N PHE A 175 17.97 -3.94 3.46
CA PHE A 175 18.41 -5.30 3.71
C PHE A 175 17.50 -6.32 3.02
N MET A 176 16.18 -6.15 3.12
CA MET A 176 15.21 -7.02 2.48
C MET A 176 15.33 -7.04 0.96
N HIS A 177 15.50 -5.88 0.33
CA HIS A 177 15.71 -5.79 -1.11
C HIS A 177 16.99 -6.54 -1.55
N THR A 178 18.08 -6.36 -0.80
CA THR A 178 19.35 -7.03 -1.05
C THR A 178 19.24 -8.55 -0.84
N TRP A 179 18.55 -8.97 0.22
CA TRP A 179 18.28 -10.38 0.50
C TRP A 179 17.46 -11.05 -0.60
N THR A 180 16.40 -10.40 -1.08
CA THR A 180 15.58 -10.93 -2.19
C THR A 180 16.37 -11.03 -3.50
N LYS A 181 17.32 -10.12 -3.73
CA LYS A 181 18.15 -10.12 -4.95
C LYS A 181 19.22 -11.22 -4.94
N HIS A 182 19.82 -11.51 -3.78
CA HIS A 182 21.01 -12.36 -3.69
C HIS A 182 20.80 -13.71 -2.99
N GLY A 183 19.71 -13.91 -2.24
CA GLY A 183 19.39 -15.17 -1.56
C GLY A 183 20.29 -15.51 -0.36
N TYR A 184 21.42 -14.83 -0.21
CA TYR A 184 22.35 -14.86 0.92
C TYR A 184 23.01 -13.47 1.07
N ILE A 185 23.48 -13.16 2.27
CA ILE A 185 24.32 -11.97 2.52
C ILE A 185 25.76 -12.44 2.41
N GLU A 186 26.52 -11.91 1.45
CA GLU A 186 27.97 -11.99 1.54
C GLU A 186 28.38 -11.30 2.84
N ARG A 187 28.94 -12.06 3.79
CA ARG A 187 29.60 -11.47 4.95
C ARG A 187 30.71 -10.60 4.38
N GLU A 188 30.57 -9.28 4.47
CA GLU A 188 31.72 -8.40 4.32
C GLU A 188 32.77 -8.90 5.32
N ASN A 189 33.89 -9.39 4.78
CA ASN A 189 34.99 -9.92 5.54
C ASN A 189 35.52 -8.82 6.44
N ASN A 190 35.06 -8.70 7.69
CA ASN A 190 35.74 -8.00 8.78
C ASN A 190 35.17 -8.19 10.20
N ASP A 191 34.30 -9.18 10.46
CA ASP A 191 33.96 -9.57 11.84
C ASP A 191 34.34 -11.05 12.05
N ARG A 192 35.65 -11.31 12.10
CA ARG A 192 36.18 -12.41 12.89
C ARG A 192 36.17 -11.90 14.33
N ASP A 193 35.18 -12.30 15.12
CA ASP A 193 35.40 -12.89 16.45
C ASP A 193 34.08 -13.05 17.23
N ASN A 194 33.91 -14.28 17.73
CA ASN A 194 33.09 -14.67 18.89
C ASN A 194 31.58 -14.42 18.87
N ASP A 195 30.82 -15.33 18.24
CA ASP A 195 29.44 -15.64 18.67
C ASP A 195 29.12 -17.13 18.38
N GLU A 196 30.06 -18.03 18.74
CA GLU A 196 29.89 -19.49 18.68
C GLU A 196 29.36 -20.10 20.00
N LYS A 197 28.74 -19.27 20.86
CA LYS A 197 27.98 -19.74 22.02
C LYS A 197 26.52 -19.30 21.85
N ASP A 198 25.66 -20.30 21.74
CA ASP A 198 24.22 -20.25 21.44
C ASP A 198 23.88 -19.96 19.97
N GLY A 199 23.43 -21.01 19.27
CA GLY A 199 23.08 -21.05 17.84
C GLY A 199 21.92 -20.16 17.38
N LYS A 200 21.72 -18.98 17.97
CA LYS A 200 20.88 -17.90 17.44
C LYS A 200 21.80 -16.85 16.84
N LYS A 201 22.03 -16.92 15.52
CA LYS A 201 22.66 -15.82 14.76
C LYS A 201 22.00 -14.50 15.22
N LYS A 202 22.74 -13.60 15.88
CA LYS A 202 22.24 -12.28 16.27
C LYS A 202 21.62 -11.66 15.02
N ARG A 203 20.32 -11.39 15.07
CA ARG A 203 19.65 -10.67 13.98
C ARG A 203 20.38 -9.34 13.84
N PRO A 204 20.82 -8.94 12.64
CA PRO A 204 21.40 -7.61 12.47
C PRO A 204 20.39 -6.58 13.00
N ASP A 205 20.84 -5.73 13.93
CA ASP A 205 20.02 -4.68 14.54
C ASP A 205 19.77 -3.59 13.49
N LEU A 206 18.79 -3.85 12.61
CA LEU A 206 18.40 -2.99 11.51
C LEU A 206 17.19 -2.16 11.91
N SER A 207 17.30 -0.86 11.73
CA SER A 207 16.17 0.04 11.95
C SER A 207 15.01 -0.26 11.00
N THR A 208 13.82 -0.47 11.57
CA THR A 208 12.57 -0.62 10.80
C THR A 208 11.90 0.72 10.47
N ASN A 209 12.44 1.83 10.97
CA ASN A 209 11.82 3.15 10.88
C ASN A 209 12.70 4.17 10.14
N TYR A 210 14.01 3.92 10.07
CA TYR A 210 15.00 4.86 9.56
C TYR A 210 15.92 4.18 8.56
N CYS A 211 16.42 4.94 7.58
CA CYS A 211 17.54 4.54 6.74
C CYS A 211 18.86 4.69 7.50
N LEU A 212 19.97 4.17 6.95
CA LEU A 212 21.30 4.26 7.55
C LEU A 212 21.67 5.70 7.94
N ASN A 213 21.44 6.67 7.05
CA ASN A 213 21.73 8.09 7.29
C ASN A 213 20.88 8.72 8.39
N HIS A 214 19.73 8.13 8.72
CA HIS A 214 18.83 8.61 9.76
C HIS A 214 18.75 7.66 10.95
N ARG A 215 19.68 6.70 11.07
CA ARG A 215 19.78 5.85 12.25
C ARG A 215 20.08 6.72 13.48
N PRO A 216 19.35 6.60 14.60
CA PRO A 216 19.57 7.46 15.77
C PRO A 216 20.99 7.37 16.34
N LYS A 217 21.55 6.16 16.44
CA LYS A 217 22.92 5.91 16.88
C LYS A 217 23.70 5.20 15.79
N LEU A 218 24.87 5.76 15.44
CA LEU A 218 25.88 5.14 14.58
C LEU A 218 27.09 4.81 15.45
N HIS A 219 27.48 3.53 15.52
CA HIS A 219 28.60 3.05 16.35
C HIS A 219 28.56 3.59 17.80
N GLY A 220 27.38 3.54 18.42
CA GLY A 220 27.15 4.02 19.79
C GLY A 220 27.03 5.53 19.97
N ARG A 221 27.43 6.35 18.98
CA ARG A 221 27.32 7.81 19.01
C ARG A 221 26.04 8.31 18.35
N TRP A 222 25.53 9.44 18.81
CA TRP A 222 24.35 10.08 18.20
C TRP A 222 24.66 10.59 16.80
N ASN A 223 23.79 10.24 15.85
CA ASN A 223 23.88 10.70 14.47
C ASN A 223 23.40 12.17 14.33
N SER A 224 24.25 13.03 13.77
CA SER A 224 23.95 14.44 13.54
C SER A 224 22.85 14.65 12.49
N LEU A 225 22.84 13.86 11.42
CA LEU A 225 21.81 13.88 10.37
C LEU A 225 20.45 13.51 10.94
N TYR A 226 20.39 12.46 11.77
CA TYR A 226 19.17 12.11 12.50
C TYR A 226 18.66 13.29 13.35
N LYS A 227 19.53 13.91 14.16
CA LYS A 227 19.15 15.05 15.01
C LYS A 227 18.67 16.25 14.19
N GLN A 228 19.32 16.54 13.07
CA GLN A 228 18.92 17.63 12.17
C GLN A 228 17.57 17.35 11.50
N ALA A 229 17.41 16.17 10.92
CA ALA A 229 16.17 15.77 10.26
C ALA A 229 15.00 15.69 11.26
N LYS A 230 15.25 15.22 12.49
CA LYS A 230 14.24 15.17 13.55
C LYS A 230 13.78 16.56 13.99
N ARG A 231 14.69 17.53 14.12
CA ARG A 231 14.36 18.93 14.44
C ARG A 231 13.52 19.62 13.36
N SER A 232 13.60 19.15 12.12
CA SER A 232 12.89 19.71 10.96
C SER A 232 11.78 18.79 10.43
N ALA A 233 11.33 17.82 11.23
CA ALA A 233 10.39 16.79 10.79
C ALA A 233 9.01 17.37 10.40
N GLU A 234 8.52 18.37 11.14
CA GLU A 234 7.25 19.01 10.84
C GLU A 234 7.30 19.79 9.51
N GLN A 235 8.34 20.61 9.31
CA GLN A 235 8.55 21.30 8.05
C GLN A 235 8.68 20.30 6.89
N PHE A 236 9.39 19.19 7.11
CA PHE A 236 9.53 18.13 6.13
C PHE A 236 8.18 17.56 5.70
N GLU A 237 7.32 17.14 6.63
CA GLU A 237 5.99 16.61 6.29
C GLU A 237 5.09 17.67 5.63
N LYS A 238 5.24 18.95 6.01
CA LYS A 238 4.56 20.07 5.33
C LYS A 238 4.97 20.18 3.86
N GLU A 239 6.27 20.09 3.55
CA GLU A 239 6.76 20.12 2.17
C GLU A 239 6.33 18.87 1.38
N VAL A 240 6.34 17.67 2.01
CA VAL A 240 5.81 16.44 1.40
C VAL A 240 4.36 16.62 1.00
N LEU A 241 3.53 17.18 1.88
CA LEU A 241 2.11 17.41 1.62
C LEU A 241 1.89 18.40 0.47
N ARG A 242 2.63 19.52 0.45
CA ARG A 242 2.56 20.53 -0.61
C ARG A 242 2.92 19.93 -1.98
N LEU A 243 4.04 19.18 -2.06
CA LEU A 243 4.45 18.49 -3.28
C LEU A 243 3.42 17.46 -3.76
N ARG A 244 2.90 16.62 -2.86
CA ARG A 244 1.89 15.62 -3.19
C ARG A 244 0.62 16.23 -3.74
N ARG A 245 0.12 17.29 -3.10
CA ARG A 245 -1.09 17.97 -3.56
C ARG A 245 -0.86 18.64 -4.91
N GLN A 246 0.27 19.31 -5.11
CA GLN A 246 0.58 19.94 -6.39
C GLN A 246 0.68 18.93 -7.53
N ILE A 247 1.38 17.80 -7.33
CA ILE A 247 1.47 16.74 -8.35
C ILE A 247 0.12 16.10 -8.65
N ALA A 248 -0.78 16.00 -7.68
CA ALA A 248 -2.10 15.41 -7.90
C ALA A 248 -2.96 16.24 -8.87
N HIS A 249 -2.74 17.55 -8.93
CA HIS A 249 -3.42 18.47 -9.85
C HIS A 249 -2.43 19.51 -10.38
N PRO A 250 -1.59 19.13 -11.36
CA PRO A 250 -0.48 19.97 -11.85
C PRO A 250 -0.97 21.18 -12.65
N ASP A 251 -2.21 21.15 -13.13
CA ASP A 251 -2.88 22.17 -13.93
C ASP A 251 -3.23 23.45 -13.16
N ARG A 252 -3.19 23.41 -11.81
CA ARG A 252 -3.64 24.51 -10.95
C ARG A 252 -2.77 24.67 -9.71
N HIS A 253 -2.89 25.82 -9.05
CA HIS A 253 -2.25 26.12 -7.77
C HIS A 253 -2.85 25.25 -6.64
N ASN A 254 -2.30 24.05 -6.43
CA ASN A 254 -2.92 23.04 -5.56
C ASN A 254 -2.07 22.64 -4.34
N ALA A 255 -0.96 23.30 -4.06
CA ALA A 255 -0.20 23.04 -2.82
C ALA A 255 -1.04 23.33 -1.54
N LYS A 256 -2.07 24.18 -1.64
CA LYS A 256 -3.03 24.53 -0.57
C LYS A 256 -2.29 24.94 0.71
N SER A 257 -1.34 25.86 0.57
CA SER A 257 -0.51 26.34 1.67
C SER A 257 -1.17 27.47 2.48
N GLY A 258 -2.25 28.06 1.96
CA GLY A 258 -2.88 29.27 2.50
C GLY A 258 -2.19 30.56 2.05
N ASP A 259 -1.14 30.48 1.24
CA ASP A 259 -0.39 31.60 0.70
C ASP A 259 -0.26 31.46 -0.82
N ARG A 260 -0.78 32.47 -1.54
CA ARG A 260 -0.81 32.47 -3.01
C ARG A 260 0.58 32.36 -3.64
N LEU A 261 1.57 33.07 -3.11
CA LEU A 261 2.93 33.05 -3.66
C LEU A 261 3.62 31.70 -3.39
N ILE A 262 3.30 31.03 -2.29
CA ILE A 262 3.81 29.68 -2.06
C ILE A 262 3.15 28.68 -3.02
N ASP A 263 1.84 28.78 -3.22
CA ASP A 263 1.14 27.87 -4.13
C ASP A 263 1.59 28.06 -5.59
N GLU A 264 1.89 29.31 -5.99
CA GLU A 264 2.51 29.66 -7.27
C GLU A 264 3.94 29.12 -7.41
N TYR A 265 4.74 29.13 -6.33
CA TYR A 265 6.05 28.50 -6.33
C TYR A 265 5.95 27.01 -6.66
N PHE A 266 5.08 26.27 -5.97
CA PHE A 266 4.93 24.84 -6.21
C PHE A 266 4.39 24.54 -7.61
N TYR A 267 3.44 25.34 -8.10
CA TYR A 267 2.92 25.21 -9.46
C TYR A 267 4.05 25.30 -10.50
N HIS A 268 4.84 26.37 -10.48
CA HIS A 268 5.94 26.53 -11.43
C HIS A 268 7.07 25.51 -11.22
N PHE A 269 7.39 25.21 -9.97
CA PHE A 269 8.44 24.24 -9.64
C PHE A 269 8.11 22.83 -10.14
N MET A 270 6.83 22.46 -10.15
CA MET A 270 6.38 21.12 -10.54
C MET A 270 5.85 21.04 -11.98
N LEU A 271 5.73 22.15 -12.71
CA LEU A 271 5.08 22.21 -14.03
C LEU A 271 5.67 21.23 -15.06
N ASN A 272 6.99 21.06 -15.04
CA ASN A 272 7.73 20.16 -15.96
C ASN A 272 8.32 18.93 -15.24
N SER A 273 7.82 18.61 -14.05
CA SER A 273 8.30 17.45 -13.29
C SER A 273 7.81 16.16 -13.94
N SER A 274 8.71 15.17 -14.11
CA SER A 274 8.35 13.82 -14.55
C SER A 274 7.77 12.94 -13.43
N LEU A 275 7.67 13.47 -12.21
CA LEU A 275 7.13 12.75 -11.05
C LEU A 275 5.61 12.66 -11.09
N ALA A 276 5.09 11.47 -10.77
CA ALA A 276 3.67 11.17 -10.59
C ALA A 276 3.31 11.00 -9.10
N PRO A 277 2.01 11.01 -8.73
CA PRO A 277 1.59 10.81 -7.33
C PRO A 277 2.09 9.51 -6.69
N THR A 278 2.35 8.49 -7.51
CA THR A 278 2.85 7.16 -7.11
C THR A 278 4.35 7.16 -6.77
N ASN A 279 5.13 8.18 -7.17
CA ASN A 279 6.55 8.34 -6.87
C ASN A 279 6.78 8.84 -5.43
N VAL A 280 6.23 8.12 -4.45
CA VAL A 280 6.30 8.48 -3.02
C VAL A 280 7.74 8.59 -2.50
N PRO A 281 8.68 7.67 -2.81
CA PRO A 281 10.07 7.79 -2.39
C PRO A 281 10.73 9.07 -2.91
N GLU A 282 10.57 9.37 -4.20
CA GLU A 282 11.18 10.53 -4.86
C GLU A 282 10.62 11.83 -4.28
N LEU A 283 9.31 11.91 -4.07
CA LEU A 283 8.66 13.08 -3.46
C LEU A 283 9.15 13.36 -2.05
N ARG A 284 9.30 12.32 -1.22
CA ARG A 284 9.85 12.46 0.12
C ARG A 284 11.33 12.83 0.09
N ASN A 285 12.12 12.31 -0.84
CA ASN A 285 13.51 12.73 -0.98
C ASN A 285 13.63 14.19 -1.44
N LEU A 286 12.77 14.65 -2.36
CA LEU A 286 12.71 16.03 -2.80
C LEU A 286 12.34 16.98 -1.64
N ALA A 287 11.29 16.65 -0.88
CA ALA A 287 10.91 17.41 0.32
C ALA A 287 12.05 17.48 1.34
N ARG A 288 12.76 16.36 1.57
CA ARG A 288 13.91 16.34 2.48
C ARG A 288 15.01 17.28 2.00
N LYS A 289 15.37 17.22 0.71
CA LYS A 289 16.38 18.12 0.11
C LYS A 289 15.98 19.60 0.22
N MET A 290 14.71 19.93 0.00
CA MET A 290 14.20 21.30 0.15
C MET A 290 14.47 21.82 1.57
N VAL A 291 14.10 21.05 2.59
CA VAL A 291 14.26 21.47 3.99
C VAL A 291 15.73 21.51 4.41
N ASP A 292 16.53 20.54 3.96
CA ASP A 292 17.97 20.49 4.31
C ASP A 292 18.76 21.63 3.63
N SER A 293 18.31 22.06 2.45
CA SER A 293 18.83 23.23 1.73
C SER A 293 18.27 24.56 2.24
N ARG A 294 17.40 24.52 3.25
CA ARG A 294 16.77 25.68 3.88
C ARG A 294 16.03 26.57 2.85
N ILE A 295 15.25 25.97 1.94
CA ILE A 295 14.33 26.73 1.08
C ILE A 295 13.07 27.12 1.85
N THR A 296 13.21 28.18 2.63
CA THR A 296 12.13 28.73 3.46
C THR A 296 11.00 29.29 2.60
N ASP A 297 9.82 29.44 3.20
CA ASP A 297 8.67 30.04 2.52
C ASP A 297 8.98 31.47 2.01
N ASN A 298 9.78 32.26 2.73
CA ASN A 298 10.24 33.56 2.23
C ASN A 298 11.09 33.45 0.95
N LYS A 299 11.98 32.46 0.87
CA LYS A 299 12.77 32.22 -0.35
C LYS A 299 11.88 31.80 -1.53
N LYS A 300 10.86 30.97 -1.28
CA LYS A 300 9.87 30.59 -2.29
C LYS A 300 9.11 31.81 -2.83
N ARG A 301 8.64 32.70 -1.93
CA ARG A 301 7.98 33.96 -2.31
C ARG A 301 8.90 34.86 -3.12
N MET A 302 10.17 35.02 -2.71
CA MET A 302 11.16 35.80 -3.46
C MET A 302 11.36 35.28 -4.88
N LEU A 303 11.41 33.95 -5.07
CA LEU A 303 11.56 33.34 -6.40
C LEU A 303 10.36 33.63 -7.30
N VAL A 304 9.13 33.54 -6.76
CA VAL A 304 7.91 33.85 -7.52
C VAL A 304 7.87 35.31 -7.92
N LEU A 305 8.11 36.23 -6.98
CA LEU A 305 8.14 37.67 -7.28
C LEU A 305 9.23 38.01 -8.30
N ARG A 306 10.39 37.34 -8.22
CA ARG A 306 11.46 37.48 -9.21
C ARG A 306 11.03 36.99 -10.60
N LYS A 307 10.30 35.87 -10.68
CA LYS A 307 9.72 35.34 -11.93
C LYS A 307 8.69 36.31 -12.53
N GLN A 308 8.00 37.08 -11.70
CA GLN A 308 7.09 38.17 -12.09
C GLN A 308 7.83 39.48 -12.43
N ASN A 309 9.15 39.44 -12.66
CA ASN A 309 10.01 40.58 -13.02
C ASN A 309 10.06 41.71 -11.98
N LYS A 310 9.82 41.41 -10.69
CA LYS A 310 9.98 42.40 -9.61
C LYS A 310 11.46 42.66 -9.31
N SER A 311 11.79 43.93 -9.05
CA SER A 311 13.13 44.32 -8.61
C SER A 311 13.39 43.82 -7.18
N ASN A 312 14.65 43.79 -6.75
CA ASN A 312 14.97 43.38 -5.36
C ASN A 312 14.37 44.33 -4.32
N GLU A 313 14.19 45.61 -4.66
CA GLU A 313 13.53 46.61 -3.82
C GLU A 313 12.04 46.32 -3.69
N ASP A 314 11.35 46.10 -4.80
CA ASP A 314 9.92 45.75 -4.80
C ASP A 314 9.67 44.46 -4.03
N ILE A 315 10.53 43.45 -4.21
CA ILE A 315 10.45 42.19 -3.46
C ILE A 315 10.59 42.46 -1.96
N GLY A 316 11.50 43.35 -1.56
CA GLY A 316 11.73 43.71 -0.16
C GLY A 316 10.53 44.41 0.48
N ILE A 317 9.86 45.29 -0.28
CA ILE A 317 8.64 46.00 0.14
C ILE A 317 7.47 45.02 0.26
N LEU A 318 7.18 44.25 -0.79
CA LEU A 318 6.04 43.31 -0.83
C LEU A 318 6.17 42.21 0.24
N LEU A 319 7.38 41.70 0.49
CA LEU A 319 7.59 40.76 1.58
C LEU A 319 7.52 41.42 2.95
N GLY A 320 7.90 42.69 3.06
CA GLY A 320 7.76 43.48 4.27
C GLY A 320 6.30 43.62 4.71
N GLU A 321 5.40 43.84 3.76
CA GLU A 321 3.95 43.89 4.00
C GLU A 321 3.40 42.55 4.51
N ILE A 322 3.86 41.43 3.93
CA ILE A 322 3.42 40.08 4.32
C ILE A 322 4.00 39.65 5.69
N THR A 323 5.25 39.99 5.96
CA THR A 323 6.00 39.48 7.13
C THR A 323 6.10 40.47 8.29
N GLY A 324 5.62 41.70 8.10
CA GLY A 324 5.69 42.79 9.08
C GLY A 324 7.10 43.39 9.25
N LYS A 325 8.06 43.04 8.38
CA LYS A 325 9.45 43.53 8.46
C LYS A 325 10.04 43.82 7.09
N LEU A 326 10.35 45.09 6.85
CA LEU A 326 11.01 45.51 5.61
C LEU A 326 12.35 44.80 5.40
N LEU A 327 12.58 44.33 4.19
CA LEU A 327 13.83 43.70 3.77
C LEU A 327 14.60 44.64 2.85
N SER A 328 15.90 44.78 3.08
CA SER A 328 16.76 45.56 2.20
C SER A 328 17.04 44.81 0.89
N ASN A 329 17.34 45.55 -0.19
CA ASN A 329 17.78 45.01 -1.48
C ASN A 329 18.93 43.99 -1.28
N GLN A 330 19.90 44.33 -0.43
CA GLN A 330 21.03 43.44 -0.12
C GLN A 330 20.59 42.14 0.56
N ALA A 331 19.61 42.19 1.46
CA ALA A 331 19.09 41.00 2.13
C ALA A 331 18.38 40.07 1.15
N VAL A 332 17.57 40.64 0.23
CA VAL A 332 16.91 39.89 -0.85
C VAL A 332 17.94 39.25 -1.78
N SER A 333 18.95 40.01 -2.22
CA SER A 333 20.03 39.51 -3.09
C SER A 333 20.79 38.34 -2.45
N LYS A 334 21.20 38.49 -1.17
CA LYS A 334 21.86 37.41 -0.43
C LYS A 334 20.96 36.18 -0.28
N ALA A 335 19.68 36.37 0.06
CA ALA A 335 18.74 35.27 0.24
C ALA A 335 18.58 34.46 -1.05
N LEU A 336 18.38 35.13 -2.19
CA LEU A 336 18.29 34.51 -3.51
C LEU A 336 19.61 33.83 -3.92
N GLY A 337 20.76 34.45 -3.64
CA GLY A 337 22.08 33.89 -3.96
C GLY A 337 22.41 32.59 -3.22
N THR A 338 21.78 32.33 -2.06
CA THR A 338 21.96 31.07 -1.31
C THR A 338 21.04 29.92 -1.75
N ILE A 339 20.15 30.16 -2.72
CA ILE A 339 19.25 29.14 -3.25
C ILE A 339 20.00 28.28 -4.26
N ARG A 340 20.00 26.96 -4.05
CA ARG A 340 20.59 26.00 -4.99
C ARG A 340 19.84 26.03 -6.32
N ASP A 341 20.55 25.85 -7.42
CA ASP A 341 19.99 25.94 -8.77
C ASP A 341 18.80 24.99 -9.00
N GLU A 342 18.85 23.80 -8.39
CA GLU A 342 17.79 22.79 -8.42
C GLU A 342 16.44 23.26 -7.84
N PHE A 343 16.38 24.40 -7.15
CA PHE A 343 15.15 24.97 -6.59
C PHE A 343 14.77 26.35 -7.16
N LYS A 344 15.44 26.81 -8.21
CA LYS A 344 15.06 28.05 -8.91
C LYS A 344 13.86 27.79 -9.83
N LEU A 345 13.13 28.86 -10.20
CA LEU A 345 11.91 28.82 -11.04
C LEU A 345 12.13 29.28 -12.47
#